data_AF-A0A2G6EAS6-F1
#
_entry.id   AF-A0A2G6EAS6-F1
#
_cell.length_a   1.000
_cell.length_b   1.000
_cell.length_c   1.000
_cell.angle_alpha   90.00
_cell.angle_beta   90.00
_cell.angle_gamma   90.00
#
_symmetry.space_group_name_H-M   'P 1'
#
loop_
_entity.id
_entity.type
_entity.pdbx_description
1 polymer ?
#
loop_
_entity_poly.entity_id
_entity_poly.type
_entity_poly.pdbx_seq_one_letter_code
_entity_poly.pdbx_strand_id
1 'polypeptide(L)'
;MTTEIHGNHIVSLLQEHVESLHGLELATGDSLIASGLIESFEFINFLSVLESTFEIKLELDMLDFEYFETPDSIALMLNQMKERIAKGGAA
;
A
#
# COMPACT_ATOMS: atom_id res chain seq x y z
N MET A 1 11.03 -17.40 4.25
CA MET A 1 11.02 -16.19 5.10
C MET A 1 10.21 -15.16 4.37
N THR A 2 8.99 -14.88 4.82
CA THR A 2 8.19 -13.78 4.26
C THR A 2 8.69 -12.49 4.89
N THR A 3 9.39 -11.66 4.11
CA THR A 3 9.83 -10.33 4.55
C THR A 3 8.60 -9.49 4.90
N GLU A 4 8.60 -8.92 6.11
CA GLU A 4 7.57 -8.00 6.60
C GLU A 4 7.63 -6.68 5.83
N ILE A 5 6.46 -6.16 5.46
CA ILE A 5 6.33 -4.87 4.77
C ILE A 5 6.17 -3.79 5.86
N HIS A 6 6.99 -2.74 5.80
CA HIS A 6 6.90 -1.60 6.73
C HIS A 6 6.46 -0.34 5.98
N GLY A 7 5.90 0.65 6.68
CA GLY A 7 5.46 1.91 6.07
C GLY A 7 6.55 2.61 5.26
N ASN A 8 7.82 2.52 5.66
CA ASN A 8 8.95 3.09 4.91
C ASN A 8 9.11 2.47 3.50
N HIS A 9 8.76 1.19 3.31
CA HIS A 9 8.73 0.59 1.98
C HIS A 9 7.63 1.22 1.13
N ILE A 10 6.46 1.49 1.73
CA ILE A 10 5.33 2.13 1.05
C ILE A 10 5.66 3.58 0.70
N VAL A 11 6.27 4.34 1.61
CA VAL A 11 6.75 5.71 1.33
C VAL A 11 7.71 5.71 0.14
N SER A 12 8.66 4.78 0.10
CA SER A 12 9.61 4.69 -1.01
C SER A 12 8.92 4.43 -2.34
N LEU A 13 7.96 3.48 -2.38
CA LEU A 13 7.18 3.17 -3.58
C LEU A 13 6.29 4.34 -4.00
N LEU A 14 5.69 5.05 -3.04
CA LEU A 14 4.88 6.24 -3.31
C LEU A 14 5.73 7.33 -3.97
N GLN A 15 6.91 7.63 -3.42
CA GLN A 15 7.80 8.66 -3.98
C GLN A 15 8.38 8.27 -5.36
N GLU A 16 8.54 6.97 -5.64
CA GLU A 16 9.03 6.47 -6.93
C GLU A 16 7.95 6.49 -8.02
N HIS A 17 6.71 6.16 -7.67
CA HIS A 17 5.64 5.90 -8.64
C HIS A 17 4.51 6.92 -8.67
N VAL A 18 4.41 7.79 -7.67
CA VAL A 18 3.40 8.86 -7.61
C VAL A 18 4.10 10.19 -7.80
N GLU A 19 3.90 10.80 -8.97
CA GLU A 19 4.61 12.01 -9.40
C GLU A 19 4.42 13.18 -8.42
N SER A 20 3.21 13.34 -7.87
CA SER A 20 2.86 14.38 -6.90
C SER A 20 3.61 14.24 -5.56
N LEU A 21 4.18 13.08 -5.27
CA LEU A 21 4.92 12.80 -4.03
C LEU A 21 6.44 12.76 -4.22
N HIS A 22 6.94 12.88 -5.45
CA HIS A 22 8.36 12.81 -5.72
C HIS A 22 9.13 13.91 -4.97
N GLY A 23 10.04 13.51 -4.09
CA GLY A 23 10.90 14.44 -3.35
C GLY A 23 10.19 15.19 -2.20
N LEU A 24 8.92 14.85 -1.92
CA LEU A 24 8.19 15.35 -0.77
C LEU A 24 8.63 14.58 0.48
N GLU A 25 8.87 15.29 1.58
CA GLU A 25 9.14 14.65 2.87
C GLU A 25 7.82 14.05 3.40
N LEU A 26 7.69 12.72 3.30
CA LEU A 26 6.49 11.96 3.68
C LEU A 26 6.83 11.03 4.84
N ALA A 27 6.10 11.15 5.94
CA ALA A 27 6.19 10.25 7.08
C ALA A 27 5.22 9.07 6.92
N THR A 28 5.50 7.95 7.61
CA THR A 28 4.70 6.72 7.47
C THR A 28 3.28 6.83 8.06
N GLY A 29 3.05 7.81 8.93
CA GLY A 29 1.75 8.10 9.53
C GLY A 29 1.00 9.26 8.87
N ASP A 30 1.55 9.84 7.80
CA ASP A 30 0.89 10.94 7.12
C ASP A 30 -0.36 10.44 6.38
N SER A 31 -1.44 11.20 6.51
CA SER A 31 -2.66 11.01 5.73
C SER A 31 -2.33 11.21 4.25
N LEU A 32 -2.74 10.29 3.38
CA LEU A 32 -2.54 10.37 1.93
C LEU A 32 -3.77 10.94 1.23
N ILE A 33 -4.96 10.41 1.56
CA ILE A 33 -6.21 10.77 0.88
C ILE A 33 -6.85 11.97 1.55
N ALA A 34 -7.05 11.95 2.87
CA ALA A 34 -7.73 13.06 3.55
C ALA A 34 -6.95 14.38 3.50
N SER A 35 -5.61 14.31 3.40
CA SER A 35 -4.73 15.47 3.20
C SER A 35 -4.74 15.99 1.76
N GLY A 36 -5.29 15.24 0.80
CA GLY A 36 -5.22 15.54 -0.62
C GLY A 36 -3.83 15.37 -1.23
N LEU A 37 -2.92 14.63 -0.57
CA LEU A 37 -1.59 14.33 -1.10
C LEU A 37 -1.64 13.36 -2.29
N ILE A 38 -2.66 12.50 -2.33
CA ILE A 38 -2.90 11.58 -3.45
C ILE A 38 -4.35 11.72 -3.92
N GLU A 39 -4.54 11.87 -5.23
CA GLU A 39 -5.88 11.75 -5.81
C GLU A 39 -6.33 10.29 -5.91
N SER A 40 -7.64 10.05 -5.81
CA SER A 40 -8.19 8.68 -5.85
C SER A 40 -7.80 7.90 -7.11
N PHE A 41 -7.61 8.56 -8.25
CA PHE A 41 -7.18 7.90 -9.49
C PHE A 41 -5.69 7.52 -9.46
N GLU A 42 -4.82 8.39 -8.95
CA GLU A 42 -3.40 8.08 -8.73
C GLU A 42 -3.26 6.90 -7.77
N PHE A 43 -4.11 6.85 -6.74
CA PHE A 43 -4.15 5.76 -5.79
C PHE A 43 -4.49 4.42 -6.46
N ILE A 44 -5.50 4.37 -7.34
CA ILE A 44 -5.85 3.14 -8.07
C ILE A 44 -4.66 2.64 -8.91
N ASN A 45 -3.92 3.54 -9.57
CA ASN A 45 -2.72 3.14 -10.32
C ASN A 45 -1.61 2.62 -9.39
N PHE A 46 -1.47 3.22 -8.21
CA PHE A 46 -0.53 2.78 -7.19
C PHE A 46 -0.87 1.37 -6.67
N LEU A 47 -2.15 1.00 -6.55
CA LEU A 47 -2.54 -0.36 -6.15
C LEU A 47 -1.96 -1.42 -7.09
N SER A 48 -1.96 -1.18 -8.40
CA SER A 48 -1.35 -2.11 -9.37
C SER A 48 0.17 -2.24 -9.20
N VAL A 49 0.85 -1.17 -8.78
CA VAL A 49 2.28 -1.23 -8.43
C VAL A 49 2.49 -2.12 -7.21
N LEU A 50 1.65 -1.99 -6.17
CA LEU A 50 1.73 -2.83 -4.98
C LEU A 50 1.49 -4.31 -5.30
N GLU A 51 0.48 -4.63 -6.11
CA GLU A 51 0.20 -5.99 -6.57
C GLU A 51 1.41 -6.63 -7.25
N SER A 52 2.00 -5.92 -8.22
CA SER A 52 3.17 -6.41 -8.95
C SER A 52 4.42 -6.50 -8.08
N THR A 53 4.62 -5.56 -7.15
CA THR A 53 5.83 -5.50 -6.32
C THR A 53 5.84 -6.58 -5.25
N PHE A 54 4.67 -6.86 -4.66
CA PHE A 54 4.55 -7.81 -3.56
C PHE A 54 4.00 -9.18 -3.98
N GLU A 55 3.75 -9.38 -5.28
CA GLU A 55 3.16 -10.59 -5.86
C GLU A 55 1.85 -10.98 -5.16
N ILE A 56 1.00 -9.98 -4.89
CA ILE A 56 -0.32 -10.16 -4.29
C ILE A 56 -1.41 -9.76 -5.26
N LYS A 57 -2.64 -10.21 -4.98
CA LYS A 57 -3.84 -9.75 -5.69
C LYS A 57 -4.73 -8.97 -4.71
N LEU A 58 -4.98 -7.71 -5.03
CA LEU A 58 -5.84 -6.81 -4.28
C LEU A 58 -7.25 -6.86 -4.89
N GLU A 59 -8.17 -7.53 -4.20
CA GLU A 59 -9.57 -7.49 -4.61
C GLU A 59 -10.21 -6.22 -4.03
N LEU A 60 -10.42 -5.21 -4.89
CA LEU A 60 -10.93 -3.88 -4.50
C LEU A 60 -12.20 -3.96 -3.64
N ASP A 61 -13.05 -4.95 -3.88
CA ASP A 61 -14.29 -5.17 -3.14
C ASP A 61 -14.08 -5.59 -1.66
N MET A 62 -12.87 -6.07 -1.34
CA MET A 62 -12.48 -6.48 0.02
C MET A 62 -11.61 -5.43 0.73
N LEU A 63 -11.32 -4.31 0.07
CA LEU A 63 -10.43 -3.28 0.59
C LEU A 63 -11.23 -2.26 1.42
N ASP A 64 -10.84 -2.11 2.68
CA ASP A 64 -11.32 -1.01 3.51
C ASP A 64 -10.51 0.24 3.18
N PHE A 65 -11.21 1.34 2.86
CA PHE A 65 -10.58 2.62 2.53
C PHE A 65 -9.75 3.17 3.70
N GLU A 66 -10.04 2.78 4.94
CA GLU A 66 -9.22 3.15 6.10
C GLU A 66 -7.79 2.61 6.01
N TYR A 67 -7.56 1.49 5.31
CA TYR A 67 -6.21 0.96 5.10
C TYR A 67 -5.36 1.82 4.15
N PHE A 68 -5.99 2.71 3.39
CA PHE A 68 -5.32 3.55 2.41
C PHE A 68 -5.01 4.96 2.91
N GLU A 69 -5.37 5.22 4.15
CA GLU A 69 -5.20 6.54 4.74
C GLU A 69 -3.72 6.86 5.00
N THR A 70 -2.90 5.89 5.39
CA THR A 70 -1.47 6.14 5.70
C THR A 70 -0.56 5.03 5.15
N PRO A 71 0.73 5.32 4.87
CA PRO A 71 1.69 4.28 4.49
C PRO A 71 1.79 3.10 5.46
N ASP A 72 1.69 3.34 6.78
CA ASP A 72 1.67 2.27 7.79
C ASP A 72 0.40 1.41 7.71
N SER A 73 -0.76 2.02 7.49
CA SER A 73 -2.02 1.29 7.28
C SER A 73 -1.95 0.39 6.04
N ILE A 74 -1.35 0.88 4.95
CA ILE A 74 -1.15 0.10 3.71
C ILE A 74 -0.23 -1.08 3.99
N ALA A 75 0.91 -0.85 4.66
CA ALA A 75 1.85 -1.91 5.00
C ALA A 75 1.20 -3.02 5.84
N LEU A 76 0.41 -2.64 6.86
CA LEU A 76 -0.35 -3.58 7.69
C LEU A 76 -1.30 -4.44 6.86
N MET A 77 -2.07 -3.83 5.97
CA MET A 77 -3.00 -4.53 5.08
C MET A 77 -2.27 -5.55 4.20
N LEU A 78 -1.16 -5.15 3.57
CA LEU A 78 -0.37 -6.04 2.69
C LEU A 78 0.20 -7.23 3.46
N ASN A 79 0.68 -7.02 4.69
CA ASN A 79 1.15 -8.10 5.55
C ASN A 79 0.02 -9.08 5.90
N GLN A 80 -1.15 -8.59 6.27
CA GLN A 80 -2.31 -9.43 6.55
C GLN A 80 -2.72 -10.26 5.32
N MET A 81 -2.65 -9.68 4.13
CA MET A 81 -2.94 -10.41 2.88
C MET A 81 -1.90 -11.49 2.58
N LYS A 82 -0.61 -11.18 2.72
CA LYS A 82 0.47 -12.17 2.57
C LYS A 82 0.29 -13.33 3.55
N GLU A 83 -0.09 -13.06 4.80
CA GLU A 83 -0.39 -14.10 5.78
C GLU A 83 -1.60 -14.95 5.39
N ARG A 84 -2.69 -14.33 4.91
CA ARG A 84 -3.87 -15.06 4.45
C ARG A 84 -3.55 -15.97 3.27
N ILE A 85 -2.74 -15.51 2.32
CA ILE A 85 -2.27 -16.32 1.20
C ILE A 85 -1.39 -17.47 1.69
N ALA A 86 -0.43 -17.20 2.59
CA ALA A 86 0.45 -18.22 3.16
C ALA A 86 -0.32 -19.28 3.97
N LYS A 87 -1.40 -18.89 4.67
CA LYS A 87 -2.27 -19.79 5.44
C LYS A 87 -3.32 -20.49 4.57
N GLY A 88 -3.76 -19.87 3.48
CA GLY A 88 -4.78 -20.36 2.55
C GLY A 88 -4.25 -21.26 1.43
N GLY A 89 -2.92 -21.35 1.24
CA GLY A 89 -2.26 -22.29 0.33
C GLY A 89 -2.22 -23.75 0.82
N ALA A 90 -2.92 -24.08 1.91
CA ALA A 90 -3.12 -25.45 2.40
C ALA A 90 -4.61 -25.84 2.25
N ALA A 91 -5.06 -25.97 1.00
CA ALA A 91 -6.30 -26.66 0.65
C ALA A 91 -6.08 -27.50 -0.60
#